data_AF-A0A2U1WK69-F1
#
_entry.id   AF-A0A2U1WK69-F1
#
_cell.length_a   1.000
_cell.length_b   1.000
_cell.length_c   1.000
_cell.angle_alpha   90.00
_cell.angle_beta   90.00
_cell.angle_gamma   90.00
#
_symmetry.space_group_name_H-M   'P 1'
#
loop_
_entity.id
_entity.type
_entity.pdbx_description
1 polymer ?
#
loop_
_entity_poly.entity_id
_entity_poly.type
_entity_poly.pdbx_seq_one_letter_code
_entity_poly.pdbx_strand_id
1 'polypeptide(L)'
;MAKGEKRLGRYRLLDLIRQDGDARLHRALDANGQAVALWTVPLARLCADAAGLERFRRMAGAAARLSHPAIPAILASGELAGTAFVATAPADGPTLATRLADGPLEWEDTVATLDRMLDALAAAHRAGVIHGALGADTVLRAGPAAVVAGFGRAALTAAAVDRRDDLAAAVGLTERLLAGHDQRPGVSALLATLRDDGAGAFPDAGALLRAVSALNGSSVSSAGAAPARARRWSLLLGGVAVLGGLAAAAVLNRSAPPLPPPVAMVKDALPEPASEPPASSPAPAPFLPPALPPATPRQPPVAAVAAALRSIPCALVGVETTGGRLLVSGTVAGERAETAVRETVETLAAGWDHGFDLATADARFCDPLGSVDTALDANRGLAEPLAVSMLEGPALNAGDPLMLEIRAPARPVWLQVDYFTIDGSVVHLLPNPSDSAIALVAGASRRLGERGEDGKPGNGRSWTIGPPYGTEMLLTIATAEPLFATPRPEQEPAADYLAALTDALAALPDDAPAALADARFIATGP
;
A
#
# COMPACT_ATOMS: atom_id res chain seq x y z
N MET A 1 -22.42 -24.33 39.69
CA MET A 1 -22.03 -24.80 38.34
C MET A 1 -20.88 -23.95 37.85
N ALA A 2 -19.84 -24.55 37.26
CA ALA A 2 -18.73 -23.77 36.68
C ALA A 2 -19.21 -23.01 35.45
N LYS A 3 -18.82 -21.73 35.32
CA LYS A 3 -19.11 -20.89 34.17
C LYS A 3 -18.15 -21.33 33.05
N GLY A 4 -18.68 -21.87 31.95
CA GLY A 4 -17.87 -22.44 30.87
C GLY A 4 -16.82 -21.46 30.34
N GLU A 5 -15.62 -21.97 30.02
CA GLU A 5 -14.51 -21.19 29.51
C GLU A 5 -14.92 -20.47 28.21
N LYS A 6 -14.94 -19.14 28.23
CA LYS A 6 -15.29 -18.35 27.06
C LYS A 6 -14.12 -18.34 26.07
N ARG A 7 -14.39 -18.66 24.82
CA ARG A 7 -13.42 -18.64 23.73
C ARG A 7 -13.97 -17.92 22.50
N LEU A 8 -13.05 -17.34 21.73
CA LEU A 8 -13.26 -16.92 20.36
C LEU A 8 -12.22 -17.65 19.50
N GLY A 9 -12.57 -18.85 19.06
CA GLY A 9 -11.64 -19.83 18.45
C GLY A 9 -10.36 -20.01 19.27
N ARG A 10 -9.22 -19.58 18.73
CA ARG A 10 -7.91 -19.71 19.37
C ARG A 10 -7.71 -18.83 20.62
N TYR A 11 -8.53 -17.78 20.80
CA TYR A 11 -8.40 -16.89 21.95
C TYR A 11 -9.27 -17.35 23.13
N ARG A 12 -8.65 -17.54 24.29
CA ARG A 12 -9.35 -17.69 25.58
C ARG A 12 -9.65 -16.31 26.17
N LEU A 13 -10.94 -15.99 26.31
CA LEU A 13 -11.41 -14.74 26.89
C LEU A 13 -11.32 -14.82 28.42
N LEU A 14 -10.58 -13.90 29.03
CA LEU A 14 -10.51 -13.71 30.47
C LEU A 14 -11.47 -12.57 30.88
N ASP A 15 -10.94 -11.47 31.40
CA ASP A 15 -11.70 -10.33 31.89
C ASP A 15 -12.19 -9.41 30.77
N LEU A 16 -13.40 -8.87 30.92
CA LEU A 16 -13.87 -7.75 30.10
C LEU A 16 -13.22 -6.46 30.63
N ILE A 17 -12.34 -5.85 29.84
CA ILE A 17 -11.67 -4.58 30.17
C ILE A 17 -12.61 -3.40 29.90
N ARG A 18 -13.33 -3.43 28.77
CA ARG A 18 -14.19 -2.33 28.30
C ARG A 18 -15.30 -2.84 27.38
N GLN A 19 -16.43 -2.15 27.38
CA GLN A 19 -17.48 -2.33 26.37
C GLN A 19 -17.95 -0.96 25.87
N ASP A 20 -17.84 -0.75 24.56
CA ASP A 20 -18.26 0.48 23.86
C ASP A 20 -19.36 0.10 22.85
N GLY A 21 -20.62 0.18 23.30
CA GLY A 21 -21.78 -0.32 22.54
C GLY A 21 -21.77 -1.85 22.44
N ASP A 22 -21.77 -2.37 21.20
CA ASP A 22 -21.61 -3.82 20.93
C ASP A 22 -20.13 -4.26 20.86
N ALA A 23 -19.19 -3.33 20.71
CA ALA A 23 -17.76 -3.63 20.72
C ALA A 23 -17.26 -3.88 22.15
N ARG A 24 -16.41 -4.89 22.32
CA ARG A 24 -15.89 -5.32 23.63
C ARG A 24 -14.38 -5.55 23.56
N LEU A 25 -13.65 -5.03 24.53
CA LEU A 25 -12.23 -5.30 24.75
C LEU A 25 -12.09 -6.27 25.92
N HIS A 26 -11.47 -7.42 25.68
CA HIS A 26 -11.15 -8.40 26.71
C HIS A 26 -9.64 -8.49 26.92
N ARG A 27 -9.21 -8.79 28.14
CA ARG A 27 -7.93 -9.47 28.36
C ARG A 27 -8.15 -10.90 27.88
N ALA A 28 -7.28 -11.40 27.01
CA ALA A 28 -7.37 -12.75 26.48
C ALA A 28 -5.99 -13.42 26.49
N LEU A 29 -5.98 -14.73 26.31
CA LEU A 29 -4.79 -15.50 25.99
C LEU A 29 -4.95 -16.08 24.58
N ASP A 30 -3.88 -16.12 23.79
CA ASP A 30 -3.86 -16.78 22.49
C ASP A 30 -3.65 -18.30 22.60
N ALA A 31 -3.39 -18.97 21.47
CA ALA A 31 -3.11 -20.40 21.39
C ALA A 31 -1.88 -20.81 22.22
N ASN A 32 -0.87 -19.94 22.29
CA ASN A 32 0.39 -20.16 23.01
C ASN A 32 0.29 -19.81 24.50
N GLY A 33 -0.86 -19.29 24.95
CA GLY A 33 -1.06 -18.79 26.31
C GLY A 33 -0.48 -17.39 26.53
N GLN A 34 -0.07 -16.67 25.48
CA GLN A 34 0.43 -15.29 25.58
C GLN A 34 -0.73 -14.33 25.77
N ALA A 35 -0.55 -13.33 26.64
CA ALA A 35 -1.57 -12.34 26.92
C ALA A 35 -1.75 -11.37 25.75
N VAL A 36 -3.00 -11.11 25.35
CA VAL A 36 -3.39 -10.17 24.30
C VAL A 36 -4.55 -9.29 24.76
N ALA A 37 -4.63 -8.09 24.18
CA ALA A 37 -5.78 -7.21 24.29
C ALA A 37 -6.68 -7.42 23.07
N LEU A 38 -7.83 -8.09 23.27
CA LEU A 38 -8.70 -8.56 22.18
C LEU A 38 -9.98 -7.74 22.09
N TRP A 39 -10.04 -6.86 21.10
CA TRP A 39 -11.27 -6.19 20.65
C TRP A 39 -12.13 -7.15 19.83
N THR A 40 -13.44 -7.16 20.06
CA THR A 40 -14.43 -8.04 19.39
C THR A 40 -15.75 -7.32 19.16
N VAL A 41 -16.40 -7.51 18.00
CA VAL A 41 -17.78 -7.08 17.72
C VAL A 41 -18.48 -8.11 16.80
N PRO A 42 -19.80 -8.36 16.91
CA PRO A 42 -20.50 -9.23 15.96
C PRO A 42 -20.40 -8.69 14.53
N LEU A 43 -19.95 -9.51 13.57
CA LEU A 43 -19.72 -9.09 12.18
C LEU A 43 -20.96 -8.47 11.55
N ALA A 44 -22.15 -9.00 11.86
CA ALA A 44 -23.43 -8.47 11.38
C ALA A 44 -23.66 -6.97 11.68
N ARG A 45 -22.94 -6.39 12.67
CA ARG A 45 -22.93 -4.93 12.91
C ARG A 45 -22.05 -4.16 11.94
N LEU A 46 -20.92 -4.73 11.53
CA LEU A 46 -20.04 -4.14 10.50
C LEU A 46 -20.63 -4.32 9.10
N CYS A 47 -21.26 -5.45 8.79
CA CYS A 47 -21.96 -5.63 7.51
C CYS A 47 -23.15 -4.66 7.33
N ALA A 48 -23.69 -4.11 8.43
CA ALA A 48 -24.73 -3.08 8.40
C ALA A 48 -24.18 -1.64 8.22
N ASP A 49 -22.87 -1.42 8.42
CA ASP A 49 -22.18 -0.15 8.14
C ASP A 49 -21.06 -0.40 7.12
N ALA A 50 -21.35 -0.17 5.84
CA ALA A 50 -20.37 -0.34 4.77
C ALA A 50 -19.08 0.49 4.99
N ALA A 51 -19.16 1.66 5.63
CA ALA A 51 -17.99 2.45 5.98
C ALA A 51 -17.21 1.84 7.16
N GLY A 52 -17.90 1.17 8.08
CA GLY A 52 -17.34 0.41 9.20
C GLY A 52 -16.62 -0.86 8.75
N LEU A 53 -17.21 -1.63 7.83
CA LEU A 53 -16.52 -2.74 7.19
C LEU A 53 -15.27 -2.26 6.42
N GLU A 54 -15.31 -1.08 5.81
CA GLU A 54 -14.13 -0.46 5.18
C GLU A 54 -13.09 0.04 6.20
N ARG A 55 -13.51 0.62 7.33
CA ARG A 55 -12.61 0.94 8.46
C ARG A 55 -11.94 -0.32 8.99
N PHE A 56 -12.68 -1.43 9.08
CA PHE A 56 -12.16 -2.74 9.49
C PHE A 56 -11.12 -3.29 8.51
N ARG A 57 -11.41 -3.30 7.21
CA ARG A 57 -10.45 -3.72 6.17
C ARG A 57 -9.18 -2.87 6.17
N ARG A 58 -9.30 -1.55 6.29
CA ARG A 58 -8.13 -0.65 6.39
C ARG A 58 -7.32 -0.91 7.66
N MET A 59 -7.96 -1.16 8.80
CA MET A 59 -7.27 -1.53 10.04
C MET A 59 -6.52 -2.85 9.90
N ALA A 60 -7.15 -3.88 9.34
CA ALA A 60 -6.53 -5.18 9.12
C ALA A 60 -5.36 -5.10 8.12
N GLY A 61 -5.56 -4.42 6.99
CA GLY A 61 -4.51 -4.21 5.99
C GLY A 61 -3.38 -3.28 6.44
N ALA A 62 -3.60 -2.42 7.44
CA ALA A 62 -2.57 -1.55 8.01
C ALA A 62 -1.86 -2.15 9.24
N ALA A 63 -2.35 -3.25 9.80
CA ALA A 63 -1.72 -3.94 10.92
C ALA A 63 -0.25 -4.31 10.65
N ALA A 64 0.04 -4.80 9.44
CA ALA A 64 1.39 -5.13 8.99
C ALA A 64 2.33 -3.91 8.84
N ARG A 65 1.79 -2.69 8.69
CA ARG A 65 2.55 -1.46 8.42
C ARG A 65 2.63 -0.49 9.60
N LEU A 66 1.83 -0.69 10.66
CA LEU A 66 1.80 0.21 11.83
C LEU A 66 2.72 -0.29 12.96
N SER A 67 4.04 -0.14 12.76
CA SER A 67 5.04 -0.33 13.81
C SER A 67 5.49 1.01 14.38
N HIS A 68 5.28 1.23 15.68
CA HIS A 68 5.70 2.45 16.38
C HIS A 68 5.87 2.18 17.89
N PRO A 69 6.94 2.66 18.55
CA PRO A 69 7.21 2.34 19.95
C PRO A 69 6.21 2.96 20.96
N ALA A 70 5.28 3.81 20.52
CA ALA A 70 4.18 4.34 21.31
C ALA A 70 2.81 3.71 20.97
N ILE A 71 2.76 2.66 20.15
CA ILE A 71 1.55 1.93 19.76
C ILE A 71 1.70 0.45 20.14
N PRO A 72 0.72 -0.19 20.79
CA PRO A 72 0.75 -1.64 21.00
C PRO A 72 0.64 -2.36 19.65
N ALA A 73 1.61 -3.20 19.32
CA ALA A 73 1.65 -3.92 18.06
C ALA A 73 0.35 -4.69 17.80
N ILE A 74 -0.17 -4.62 16.57
CA ILE A 74 -1.38 -5.36 16.17
C ILE A 74 -0.93 -6.77 15.80
N LEU A 75 -1.32 -7.76 16.61
CA LEU A 75 -0.84 -9.14 16.52
C LEU A 75 -1.65 -9.96 15.52
N ALA A 76 -2.95 -9.67 15.41
CA ALA A 76 -3.85 -10.28 14.44
C ALA A 76 -5.14 -9.47 14.32
N SER A 77 -5.85 -9.62 13.20
CA SER A 77 -7.22 -9.13 13.03
C SER A 77 -7.92 -9.94 11.95
N GLY A 78 -9.22 -10.17 12.09
CA GLY A 78 -10.00 -10.96 11.13
C GLY A 78 -11.40 -11.23 11.63
N GLU A 79 -12.09 -12.18 10.99
CA GLU A 79 -13.35 -12.72 11.48
C GLU A 79 -13.12 -14.10 12.11
N LEU A 80 -13.90 -14.41 13.16
CA LEU A 80 -13.95 -15.74 13.74
C LEU A 80 -15.37 -15.99 14.27
N ALA A 81 -16.04 -17.05 13.78
CA ALA A 81 -17.40 -17.43 14.18
C ALA A 81 -18.42 -16.25 14.19
N GLY A 82 -18.51 -15.49 13.10
CA GLY A 82 -19.45 -14.36 12.99
C GLY A 82 -19.07 -13.15 13.86
N THR A 83 -17.85 -13.09 14.38
CA THR A 83 -17.33 -12.00 15.22
C THR A 83 -16.05 -11.43 14.59
N ALA A 84 -16.07 -10.15 14.23
CA ALA A 84 -14.86 -9.43 13.82
C ALA A 84 -14.02 -9.10 15.05
N PHE A 85 -12.70 -9.27 14.95
CA PHE A 85 -11.76 -9.06 16.05
C PHE A 85 -10.49 -8.31 15.63
N VAL A 86 -9.88 -7.64 16.60
CA VAL A 86 -8.52 -7.09 16.53
C VAL A 86 -7.81 -7.47 17.83
N ALA A 87 -6.71 -8.22 17.72
CA ALA A 87 -5.82 -8.55 18.83
C ALA A 87 -4.59 -7.64 18.77
N THR A 88 -4.32 -6.91 19.85
CA THR A 88 -3.06 -6.16 20.02
C THR A 88 -2.24 -6.73 21.17
N ALA A 89 -0.95 -6.38 21.19
CA ALA A 89 -0.12 -6.54 22.37
C ALA A 89 -0.80 -5.85 23.58
N PRO A 90 -0.71 -6.45 24.78
CA PRO A 90 -1.20 -5.81 25.99
C PRO A 90 -0.31 -4.62 26.34
N ALA A 91 -0.91 -3.58 26.91
CA ALA A 91 -0.20 -2.46 27.50
C ALA A 91 -0.70 -2.30 28.93
N ASP A 92 0.20 -2.43 29.90
CA ASP A 92 -0.12 -2.34 31.33
C ASP A 92 0.41 -1.04 31.95
N GLY A 93 -0.16 -0.66 33.10
CA GLY A 93 0.09 0.61 33.80
C GLY A 93 -1.20 1.46 33.93
N PRO A 94 -1.14 2.58 34.67
CA PRO A 94 -2.29 3.48 34.83
C PRO A 94 -2.61 4.20 33.52
N THR A 95 -3.89 4.53 33.31
CA THR A 95 -4.29 5.46 32.25
C THR A 95 -3.84 6.88 32.59
N LEU A 96 -3.66 7.72 31.57
CA LEU A 96 -3.42 9.14 31.77
C LEU A 96 -4.60 9.81 32.51
N ALA A 97 -5.84 9.35 32.29
CA ALA A 97 -7.02 9.81 33.03
C ALA A 97 -6.93 9.48 34.53
N THR A 98 -6.37 8.32 34.88
CA THR A 98 -6.07 7.95 36.28
C THR A 98 -5.01 8.88 36.86
N ARG A 99 -3.86 9.04 36.19
CA ARG A 99 -2.76 9.88 36.68
C ARG A 99 -3.15 11.37 36.77
N LEU A 100 -4.02 11.86 35.89
CA LEU A 100 -4.54 13.25 35.95
C LEU A 100 -5.60 13.46 37.04
N ALA A 101 -6.08 12.41 37.72
CA ALA A 101 -6.90 12.55 38.92
C ALA A 101 -6.05 12.94 40.15
N ASP A 102 -4.77 12.56 40.16
CA ASP A 102 -3.80 12.92 41.20
C ASP A 102 -3.27 14.37 41.07
N GLY A 103 -3.73 15.11 40.05
CA GLY A 103 -3.26 16.45 39.70
C GLY A 103 -2.49 16.49 38.36
N PRO A 104 -1.94 17.66 37.98
CA PRO A 104 -1.20 17.80 36.73
C PRO A 104 0.04 16.88 36.64
N LEU A 105 0.55 16.71 35.42
CA LEU A 105 1.88 16.15 35.20
C LEU A 105 2.94 17.23 35.43
N GLU A 106 4.13 16.80 35.84
CA GLU A 106 5.33 17.65 35.78
C GLU A 106 5.66 18.01 34.33
N TRP A 107 6.35 19.13 34.12
CA TRP A 107 6.59 19.67 32.77
C TRP A 107 7.24 18.65 31.81
N GLU A 108 8.24 17.93 32.30
CA GLU A 108 8.99 16.93 31.53
C GLU A 108 8.09 15.74 31.14
N ASP A 109 7.25 15.28 32.06
CA ASP A 109 6.24 14.25 31.80
C ASP A 109 5.15 14.77 30.85
N THR A 110 4.70 16.03 30.97
CA THR A 110 3.73 16.66 30.07
C THR A 110 4.23 16.62 28.63
N VAL A 111 5.40 17.19 28.34
CA VAL A 111 5.87 17.29 26.95
C VAL A 111 6.28 15.93 26.40
N ALA A 112 6.91 15.06 27.21
CA ALA A 112 7.23 13.71 26.77
C ALA A 112 5.98 12.85 26.49
N THR A 113 4.87 13.04 27.24
CA THR A 113 3.58 12.40 26.93
C THR A 113 3.02 12.92 25.60
N LEU A 114 3.09 14.24 25.37
CA LEU A 114 2.55 14.87 24.16
C LEU A 114 3.34 14.48 22.91
N ASP A 115 4.67 14.57 22.92
CA ASP A 115 5.52 14.14 21.79
C ASP A 115 5.25 12.66 21.44
N ARG A 116 5.22 11.78 22.45
CA ARG A 116 4.91 10.35 22.29
C ARG A 116 3.52 10.11 21.69
N MET A 117 2.49 10.80 22.19
CA MET A 117 1.11 10.66 21.75
C MET A 117 0.89 11.19 20.33
N LEU A 118 1.47 12.35 20.01
CA LEU A 118 1.25 13.04 18.74
C LEU A 118 2.02 12.39 17.59
N ASP A 119 3.25 11.88 17.81
CA ASP A 119 3.92 11.06 16.79
C ASP A 119 3.26 9.69 16.61
N ALA A 120 2.75 9.06 17.68
CA ALA A 120 1.94 7.84 17.53
C ALA A 120 0.71 8.08 16.63
N LEU A 121 -0.02 9.16 16.88
CA LEU A 121 -1.21 9.52 16.11
C LEU A 121 -0.84 9.86 14.65
N ALA A 122 0.24 10.62 14.45
CA ALA A 122 0.73 10.93 13.11
C ALA A 122 1.22 9.66 12.37
N ALA A 123 1.87 8.71 13.06
CA ALA A 123 2.27 7.43 12.48
C ALA A 123 1.06 6.57 12.07
N ALA A 124 0.04 6.47 12.92
CA ALA A 124 -1.21 5.80 12.59
C ALA A 124 -1.90 6.45 11.39
N HIS A 125 -2.00 7.78 11.37
CA HIS A 125 -2.61 8.54 10.27
C HIS A 125 -1.84 8.36 8.96
N ARG A 126 -0.49 8.30 8.98
CA ARG A 126 0.36 7.95 7.83
C ARG A 126 0.11 6.52 7.34
N ALA A 127 -0.10 5.56 8.24
CA ALA A 127 -0.42 4.17 7.90
C ALA A 127 -1.87 3.95 7.40
N GLY A 128 -2.72 5.00 7.44
CA GLY A 128 -4.14 4.92 7.06
C GLY A 128 -5.08 4.48 8.18
N VAL A 129 -4.55 4.33 9.41
CA VAL A 129 -5.31 4.00 10.61
C VAL A 129 -5.86 5.28 11.25
N ILE A 130 -7.13 5.21 11.67
CA ILE A 130 -7.81 6.21 12.49
C ILE A 130 -7.98 5.57 13.88
N HIS A 131 -7.59 6.27 14.94
CA HIS A 131 -7.85 5.82 16.32
C HIS A 131 -9.34 6.00 16.65
N GLY A 132 -9.93 7.10 16.18
CA GLY A 132 -11.35 7.46 16.14
C GLY A 132 -12.05 7.53 17.50
N ALA A 133 -11.26 7.60 18.57
CA ALA A 133 -11.67 7.81 19.95
C ALA A 133 -10.40 7.88 20.83
N LEU A 134 -9.48 8.79 20.49
CA LEU A 134 -8.32 9.10 21.33
C LEU A 134 -8.78 9.77 22.63
N GLY A 135 -8.22 9.37 23.77
CA GLY A 135 -8.60 9.91 25.07
C GLY A 135 -7.56 9.68 26.15
N ALA A 136 -7.69 10.39 27.28
CA ALA A 136 -6.81 10.17 28.44
C ALA A 136 -7.01 8.76 29.05
N ASP A 137 -8.13 8.10 28.75
CA ASP A 137 -8.43 6.71 29.10
C ASP A 137 -7.90 5.69 28.07
N THR A 138 -7.28 6.14 26.97
CA THR A 138 -6.60 5.29 25.97
C THR A 138 -5.08 5.48 25.95
N VAL A 139 -4.58 6.64 26.39
CA VAL A 139 -3.16 6.82 26.72
C VAL A 139 -2.85 6.10 28.05
N LEU A 140 -1.87 5.21 28.01
CA LEU A 140 -1.38 4.42 29.14
C LEU A 140 0.06 4.82 29.48
N ARG A 141 0.32 5.03 30.77
CA ARG A 141 1.55 5.62 31.33
C ARG A 141 1.73 7.09 30.90
N ALA A 142 2.43 7.85 31.74
CA ALA A 142 2.84 9.23 31.45
C ALA A 142 4.33 9.27 31.06
N GLY A 143 4.77 10.43 30.58
CA GLY A 143 6.16 10.70 30.25
C GLY A 143 6.67 9.90 29.04
N PRO A 144 7.99 9.65 28.93
CA PRO A 144 8.59 9.01 27.76
C PRO A 144 8.14 7.56 27.51
N ALA A 145 7.52 6.91 28.51
CA ALA A 145 6.98 5.56 28.40
C ALA A 145 5.50 5.50 27.94
N ALA A 146 4.86 6.65 27.71
CA ALA A 146 3.46 6.76 27.30
C ALA A 146 3.18 5.97 26.01
N VAL A 147 2.08 5.23 25.99
CA VAL A 147 1.62 4.40 24.86
C VAL A 147 0.14 4.66 24.61
N VAL A 148 -0.22 4.85 23.34
CA VAL A 148 -1.59 5.07 22.89
C VAL A 148 -2.22 3.72 22.54
N ALA A 149 -3.07 3.19 23.42
CA ALA A 149 -3.79 1.94 23.21
C ALA A 149 -5.19 2.18 22.62
N GLY A 150 -5.93 1.10 22.34
CA GLY A 150 -7.30 1.22 21.81
C GLY A 150 -7.40 1.38 20.29
N PHE A 151 -6.29 1.36 19.56
CA PHE A 151 -6.31 1.11 18.11
C PHE A 151 -7.11 -0.16 17.79
N GLY A 152 -7.89 -0.11 16.71
CA GLY A 152 -8.93 -1.11 16.41
C GLY A 152 -10.32 -0.77 16.94
N ARG A 153 -10.47 0.15 17.92
CA ARG A 153 -11.81 0.57 18.39
C ARG A 153 -12.67 1.16 17.26
N ALA A 154 -12.17 2.17 16.55
CA ALA A 154 -12.87 2.80 15.42
C ALA A 154 -13.12 1.87 14.21
N ALA A 155 -12.38 0.76 14.14
CA ALA A 155 -12.56 -0.27 13.13
C ALA A 155 -13.72 -1.22 13.47
N LEU A 156 -14.11 -1.31 14.75
CA LEU A 156 -15.15 -2.22 15.25
C LEU A 156 -16.41 -1.50 15.78
N THR A 157 -16.49 -0.16 15.65
CA THR A 157 -17.69 0.62 15.98
C THR A 157 -18.31 1.25 14.73
N ALA A 158 -19.63 1.41 14.72
CA ALA A 158 -20.39 2.03 13.62
C ALA A 158 -20.35 3.58 13.62
N ALA A 159 -19.39 4.18 14.33
CA ALA A 159 -19.22 5.63 14.36
C ALA A 159 -18.47 6.08 13.08
N ALA A 160 -19.05 7.05 12.36
CA ALA A 160 -18.35 7.74 11.28
C ALA A 160 -17.31 8.67 11.90
N VAL A 161 -16.04 8.25 11.90
CA VAL A 161 -14.90 8.97 12.48
C VAL A 161 -13.74 9.04 11.48
N ASP A 162 -13.08 10.19 11.41
CA ASP A 162 -11.94 10.45 10.52
C ASP A 162 -10.71 11.04 11.26
N ARG A 163 -9.69 11.48 10.49
CA ARG A 163 -8.44 12.04 11.05
C ARG A 163 -8.63 13.37 11.78
N ARG A 164 -9.69 14.14 11.49
CA ARG A 164 -10.04 15.41 12.12
C ARG A 164 -10.62 15.21 13.51
N ASP A 165 -11.42 14.16 13.71
CA ASP A 165 -11.93 13.79 15.04
C ASP A 165 -10.77 13.41 15.98
N ASP A 166 -9.82 12.61 15.46
CA ASP A 166 -8.56 12.29 16.14
C ASP A 166 -7.72 13.54 16.46
N LEU A 167 -7.63 14.49 15.53
CA LEU A 167 -6.91 15.74 15.74
C LEU A 167 -7.60 16.64 16.77
N ALA A 168 -8.93 16.71 16.77
CA ALA A 168 -9.71 17.46 17.77
C ALA A 168 -9.55 16.86 19.17
N ALA A 169 -9.57 15.52 19.28
CA ALA A 169 -9.25 14.83 20.53
C ALA A 169 -7.80 15.10 20.99
N ALA A 170 -6.83 15.09 20.06
CA ALA A 170 -5.43 15.40 20.36
C ALA A 170 -5.25 16.86 20.81
N VAL A 171 -5.95 17.83 20.20
CA VAL A 171 -5.99 19.24 20.61
C VAL A 171 -6.54 19.37 22.03
N GLY A 172 -7.68 18.75 22.34
CA GLY A 172 -8.28 18.82 23.68
C GLY A 172 -7.41 18.17 24.77
N LEU A 173 -6.71 17.08 24.45
CA LEU A 173 -5.71 16.50 25.36
C LEU A 173 -4.47 17.39 25.51
N THR A 174 -4.03 18.05 24.43
CA THR A 174 -2.89 18.98 24.46
C THR A 174 -3.20 20.19 25.31
N GLU A 175 -4.37 20.81 25.16
CA GLU A 175 -4.81 21.92 26.02
C GLU A 175 -4.88 21.48 27.49
N ARG A 176 -5.53 20.34 27.78
CA ARG A 176 -5.68 19.82 29.15
C ARG A 176 -4.33 19.51 29.84
N LEU A 177 -3.33 19.05 29.08
CA LEU A 177 -2.00 18.75 29.60
C LEU A 177 -1.13 20.01 29.79
N LEU A 178 -1.35 21.04 28.97
CA LEU A 178 -0.62 22.31 29.03
C LEU A 178 -1.22 23.33 30.02
N ALA A 179 -2.50 23.24 30.37
CA ALA A 179 -3.22 24.22 31.22
C ALA A 179 -2.74 24.32 32.69
N GLY A 180 -1.71 23.59 33.09
CA GLY A 180 -0.98 23.78 34.35
C GLY A 180 0.37 24.49 34.20
N HIS A 181 0.76 24.82 32.95
CA HIS A 181 2.12 25.19 32.56
C HIS A 181 2.20 26.53 31.82
N ASP A 182 1.14 27.34 31.83
CA ASP A 182 0.95 28.62 31.13
C ASP A 182 2.16 29.58 31.20
N GLN A 183 2.89 29.57 32.33
CA GLN A 183 4.06 30.42 32.59
C GLN A 183 5.33 29.99 31.83
N ARG A 184 5.33 28.83 31.15
CA ARG A 184 6.43 28.37 30.32
C ARG A 184 6.44 29.13 28.98
N PRO A 185 7.62 29.49 28.43
CA PRO A 185 7.71 30.13 27.11
C PRO A 185 6.95 29.35 26.02
N GLY A 186 6.20 30.06 25.18
CA GLY A 186 5.40 29.47 24.11
C GLY A 186 4.07 28.85 24.54
N VAL A 187 3.94 28.33 25.77
CA VAL A 187 2.73 27.58 26.20
C VAL A 187 1.48 28.45 26.19
N SER A 188 1.51 29.64 26.78
CA SER A 188 0.37 30.58 26.75
C SER A 188 -0.07 30.94 25.31
N ALA A 189 0.86 31.00 24.35
CA ALA A 189 0.54 31.31 22.96
C ALA A 189 -0.10 30.11 22.25
N LEU A 190 0.44 28.90 22.44
CA LEU A 190 -0.14 27.67 21.90
C LEU A 190 -1.52 27.41 22.51
N LEU A 191 -1.72 27.63 23.81
CA LEU A 191 -3.02 27.52 24.47
C LEU A 191 -4.07 28.49 23.91
N ALA A 192 -3.69 29.72 23.54
CA ALA A 192 -4.60 30.64 22.85
C ALA A 192 -5.02 30.07 21.48
N THR A 193 -4.05 29.69 20.65
CA THR A 193 -4.31 29.07 19.34
C THR A 193 -5.19 27.81 19.42
N LEU A 194 -4.97 26.95 20.42
CA LEU A 194 -5.79 25.75 20.64
C LEU A 194 -7.22 26.07 21.10
N ARG A 195 -7.45 27.20 21.79
CA ARG A 195 -8.76 27.65 22.27
C ARG A 195 -9.57 28.40 21.21
N ASP A 196 -8.89 29.22 20.41
CA ASP A 196 -9.53 30.08 19.41
C ASP A 196 -9.93 29.29 18.15
N ASP A 197 -8.99 28.51 17.59
CA ASP A 197 -9.18 27.78 16.32
C ASP A 197 -9.35 26.25 16.48
N GLY A 198 -9.05 25.69 17.67
CA GLY A 198 -9.21 24.27 17.95
C GLY A 198 -8.40 23.37 17.01
N ALA A 199 -9.06 22.37 16.42
CA ALA A 199 -8.46 21.52 15.37
C ALA A 199 -8.16 22.29 14.07
N GLY A 200 -8.79 23.45 13.84
CA GLY A 200 -8.57 24.29 12.66
C GLY A 200 -7.19 24.94 12.61
N ALA A 201 -6.52 25.09 13.76
CA ALA A 201 -5.17 25.63 13.88
C ALA A 201 -4.09 24.76 13.20
N PHE A 202 -4.36 23.46 12.99
CA PHE A 202 -3.37 22.49 12.53
C PHE A 202 -3.91 21.66 11.35
N PRO A 203 -3.13 21.46 10.27
CA PRO A 203 -3.56 20.61 9.16
C PRO A 203 -3.53 19.10 9.50
N ASP A 204 -2.69 18.69 10.45
CA ASP A 204 -2.48 17.30 10.85
C ASP A 204 -1.84 17.18 12.24
N ALA A 205 -1.84 15.97 12.82
CA ALA A 205 -1.25 15.68 14.12
C ALA A 205 0.27 15.90 14.19
N GLY A 206 0.98 15.81 13.06
CA GLY A 206 2.41 16.12 12.95
C GLY A 206 2.69 17.63 12.98
N ALA A 207 1.75 18.47 12.56
CA ALA A 207 1.84 19.92 12.74
C ALA A 207 1.65 20.32 14.21
N LEU A 208 0.70 19.68 14.91
CA LEU A 208 0.51 19.84 16.35
C LEU A 208 1.75 19.33 17.13
N LEU A 209 2.32 18.18 16.74
CA LEU A 209 3.61 17.68 17.26
C LEU A 209 4.70 18.75 17.14
N ARG A 210 4.94 19.31 15.94
CA ARG A 210 5.97 20.35 15.74
C ARG A 210 5.77 21.57 16.62
N ALA A 211 4.52 21.97 16.89
CA ALA A 211 4.22 23.08 17.79
C ALA A 211 4.48 22.74 19.27
N VAL A 212 4.23 21.49 19.69
CA VAL A 212 4.57 20.99 21.03
C VAL A 212 6.09 20.87 21.20
N SER A 213 6.80 20.21 20.28
CA SER A 213 8.24 19.98 20.41
C SER A 213 9.05 21.30 20.37
N ALA A 214 8.50 22.36 19.77
CA ALA A 214 9.08 23.71 19.82
C ALA A 214 9.13 24.30 21.25
N LEU A 215 8.24 23.88 22.16
CA LEU A 215 8.23 24.30 23.57
C LEU A 215 9.48 23.85 24.33
N ASN A 216 10.18 22.81 23.84
CA ASN A 216 11.45 22.33 24.39
C ASN A 216 12.68 23.18 23.97
N GLY A 217 12.47 24.33 23.31
CA GLY A 217 13.51 25.35 23.15
C GLY A 217 14.36 25.28 21.87
N SER A 218 13.89 24.59 20.82
CA SER A 218 14.51 24.71 19.49
C SER A 218 14.14 26.05 18.85
N SER A 219 15.09 26.98 18.80
CA SER A 219 14.88 28.34 18.27
C SER A 219 14.76 28.37 16.74
N VAL A 220 13.58 28.05 16.21
CA VAL A 220 13.19 28.41 14.84
C VAL A 220 12.65 29.84 14.89
N SER A 221 13.41 30.78 14.31
CA SER A 221 13.00 32.18 14.21
C SER A 221 11.64 32.32 13.54
N SER A 222 10.86 33.31 13.98
CA SER A 222 9.64 33.71 13.29
C SER A 222 9.95 34.04 11.83
N ALA A 223 9.37 33.27 10.91
CA ALA A 223 9.39 33.57 9.48
C ALA A 223 8.52 34.81 9.23
N GLY A 224 9.13 35.98 9.39
CA GLY A 224 8.45 37.27 9.31
C GLY A 224 7.74 37.47 7.97
N ALA A 225 6.55 38.08 8.01
CA ALA A 225 5.77 38.39 6.82
C ALA A 225 6.62 39.22 5.83
N ALA A 226 6.78 38.72 4.60
CA ALA A 226 7.54 39.41 3.57
C ALA A 226 6.70 40.50 2.89
N PRO A 227 7.04 41.79 3.01
CA PRO A 227 6.37 42.86 2.27
C PRO A 227 6.87 42.88 0.82
N ALA A 228 5.96 42.96 -0.15
CA ALA A 228 6.32 43.03 -1.55
C ALA A 228 6.73 44.45 -1.98
N ARG A 229 7.90 44.62 -2.65
CA ARG A 229 8.04 45.53 -3.83
C ARG A 229 9.40 45.53 -4.56
N ALA A 230 9.29 45.90 -5.84
CA ALA A 230 10.22 46.76 -6.60
C ALA A 230 11.68 46.31 -6.88
N ARG A 231 11.80 45.41 -7.86
CA ARG A 231 12.73 45.53 -9.03
C ARG A 231 13.43 46.90 -9.17
N ARG A 232 14.77 46.92 -9.15
CA ARG A 232 15.61 47.94 -9.80
C ARG A 232 16.87 47.31 -10.42
N TRP A 233 17.41 47.93 -11.45
CA TRP A 233 18.58 47.46 -12.19
C TRP A 233 19.87 48.17 -11.74
N SER A 234 20.98 47.43 -11.80
CA SER A 234 22.33 47.99 -11.99
C SER A 234 23.12 47.06 -12.92
N LEU A 235 23.73 47.61 -13.96
CA LEU A 235 24.78 46.97 -14.76
C LEU A 235 26.14 47.13 -14.03
N LEU A 236 27.17 46.38 -14.44
CA LEU A 236 28.53 46.89 -14.77
C LEU A 236 29.51 45.75 -15.16
N LEU A 237 30.10 45.89 -16.36
CA LEU A 237 31.36 45.38 -16.96
C LEU A 237 32.01 44.02 -16.57
N GLY A 238 32.45 43.29 -17.62
CA GLY A 238 33.69 42.50 -17.68
C GLY A 238 33.54 40.96 -17.67
N GLY A 239 34.20 40.17 -18.54
CA GLY A 239 34.95 40.49 -19.76
C GLY A 239 35.91 39.36 -20.21
N VAL A 240 36.16 39.23 -21.54
CA VAL A 240 37.29 38.47 -22.18
C VAL A 240 37.26 36.93 -22.00
N ALA A 241 36.71 36.17 -22.97
CA ALA A 241 37.41 35.39 -24.05
C ALA A 241 37.90 33.98 -23.60
N VAL A 242 38.23 32.97 -24.42
CA VAL A 242 38.30 32.71 -25.89
C VAL A 242 38.16 31.16 -26.07
N LEU A 243 37.92 30.45 -27.19
CA LEU A 243 37.81 30.62 -28.66
C LEU A 243 36.39 30.10 -29.11
N GLY A 244 36.00 29.59 -30.31
CA GLY A 244 36.64 29.24 -31.60
C GLY A 244 37.00 27.75 -31.76
N GLY A 245 36.79 27.04 -32.88
CA GLY A 245 36.01 27.28 -34.12
C GLY A 245 34.95 26.17 -34.31
N LEU A 246 34.64 25.57 -35.47
CA LEU A 246 35.01 25.65 -36.92
C LEU A 246 33.82 24.99 -37.70
N ALA A 247 33.61 25.00 -39.03
CA ALA A 247 34.32 25.44 -40.24
C ALA A 247 33.31 25.95 -41.33
N ALA A 248 33.71 26.62 -42.43
CA ALA A 248 33.86 26.12 -43.82
C ALA A 248 32.60 25.47 -44.50
N ALA A 249 32.19 25.80 -45.75
CA ALA A 249 32.67 26.77 -46.75
C ALA A 249 31.63 27.07 -47.88
N ALA A 250 31.96 28.02 -48.78
CA ALA A 250 31.37 28.34 -50.12
C ALA A 250 29.88 28.83 -50.19
N VAL A 251 29.42 29.88 -50.89
CA VAL A 251 29.88 30.83 -51.96
C VAL A 251 29.20 30.63 -53.34
N LEU A 252 28.28 31.56 -53.69
CA LEU A 252 27.70 31.88 -55.02
C LEU A 252 26.85 30.76 -55.70
N ASN A 253 25.88 31.02 -56.60
CA ASN A 253 25.79 32.06 -57.66
C ASN A 253 24.32 32.44 -58.04
N ARG A 254 24.15 33.33 -59.03
CA ARG A 254 22.90 33.95 -59.56
C ARG A 254 22.22 33.14 -60.69
N SER A 255 20.91 33.40 -60.96
CA SER A 255 20.34 33.76 -62.29
C SER A 255 18.80 33.94 -62.25
N ALA A 256 18.17 34.44 -63.34
CA ALA A 256 16.74 34.83 -63.39
C ALA A 256 16.06 34.51 -64.79
N PRO A 257 14.92 35.11 -65.23
CA PRO A 257 13.70 34.41 -65.72
C PRO A 257 13.56 34.39 -67.28
N PRO A 258 12.44 33.91 -67.91
CA PRO A 258 11.22 34.75 -68.13
C PRO A 258 9.83 34.05 -68.42
N LEU A 259 8.71 34.79 -68.18
CA LEU A 259 7.46 35.02 -68.99
C LEU A 259 6.69 33.87 -69.74
N PRO A 260 5.46 34.11 -70.31
CA PRO A 260 4.18 34.71 -69.83
C PRO A 260 2.98 33.77 -70.21
N PRO A 261 1.70 34.16 -70.48
CA PRO A 261 0.85 35.36 -70.20
C PRO A 261 -0.37 34.91 -69.30
N PRO A 262 -1.68 35.24 -69.48
CA PRO A 262 -2.44 36.33 -70.15
C PRO A 262 -3.46 37.07 -69.22
N VAL A 263 -4.69 37.42 -69.65
CA VAL A 263 -5.12 38.78 -70.09
C VAL A 263 -6.62 39.06 -69.76
N ALA A 264 -6.94 40.32 -69.36
CA ALA A 264 -8.28 40.98 -69.31
C ALA A 264 -9.33 40.45 -68.28
N MET A 265 -10.38 41.19 -67.86
CA MET A 265 -10.94 42.49 -68.29
C MET A 265 -11.17 43.49 -67.12
N VAL A 266 -11.40 44.77 -67.45
CA VAL A 266 -11.71 45.91 -66.56
C VAL A 266 -13.20 46.26 -66.58
N LYS A 267 -13.73 46.91 -65.54
CA LYS A 267 -14.97 47.72 -65.61
C LYS A 267 -14.99 48.85 -64.57
N ASP A 268 -15.08 50.11 -65.01
CA ASP A 268 -15.05 51.33 -64.19
C ASP A 268 -16.44 51.86 -63.79
N ALA A 269 -16.53 52.65 -62.70
CA ALA A 269 -17.69 53.50 -62.38
C ALA A 269 -17.45 54.60 -61.30
N LEU A 270 -16.82 55.73 -61.68
CA LEU A 270 -16.98 57.11 -61.16
C LEU A 270 -16.81 57.46 -59.64
N PRO A 271 -16.69 58.77 -59.25
CA PRO A 271 -15.94 59.17 -58.04
C PRO A 271 -16.72 59.87 -56.89
N GLU A 272 -16.03 59.96 -55.74
CA GLU A 272 -16.03 60.96 -54.63
C GLU A 272 -17.32 61.71 -54.21
N PRO A 273 -17.49 61.91 -52.88
CA PRO A 273 -16.99 63.17 -52.29
C PRO A 273 -16.11 62.97 -51.03
N ALA A 274 -15.22 63.93 -50.76
CA ALA A 274 -14.44 64.00 -49.52
C ALA A 274 -14.93 65.11 -48.59
N SER A 275 -15.22 64.81 -47.31
CA SER A 275 -15.18 65.73 -46.15
C SER A 275 -15.57 65.04 -44.84
N GLU A 276 -14.60 64.78 -43.95
CA GLU A 276 -14.57 65.20 -42.52
C GLU A 276 -13.48 64.41 -41.75
N PRO A 277 -12.73 65.05 -40.82
CA PRO A 277 -11.76 64.36 -39.97
C PRO A 277 -12.43 63.82 -38.69
N PRO A 278 -12.50 62.49 -38.47
CA PRO A 278 -13.06 61.94 -37.24
C PRO A 278 -12.15 62.18 -36.03
N ALA A 279 -12.76 62.26 -34.84
CA ALA A 279 -12.08 62.58 -33.59
C ALA A 279 -11.02 61.55 -33.17
N SER A 280 -10.04 62.01 -32.39
CA SER A 280 -8.97 61.19 -31.82
C SER A 280 -9.50 60.02 -31.00
N SER A 281 -9.25 58.78 -31.46
CA SER A 281 -9.55 57.58 -30.68
C SER A 281 -8.65 57.48 -29.43
N PRO A 282 -9.16 56.92 -28.31
CA PRO A 282 -8.32 56.65 -27.14
C PRO A 282 -7.27 55.58 -27.46
N ALA A 283 -6.13 55.63 -26.77
CA ALA A 283 -5.05 54.65 -26.94
C ALA A 283 -5.54 53.23 -26.56
N PRO A 284 -5.10 52.18 -27.29
CA PRO A 284 -5.51 50.81 -27.01
C PRO A 284 -5.01 50.35 -25.63
N ALA A 285 -5.87 49.63 -24.90
CA ALA A 285 -5.48 49.01 -23.64
C ALA A 285 -4.35 47.98 -23.87
N PRO A 286 -3.40 47.84 -22.92
CA PRO A 286 -2.29 46.91 -23.08
C PRO A 286 -2.80 45.46 -23.12
N PHE A 287 -2.45 44.74 -24.18
CA PHE A 287 -2.68 43.30 -24.29
C PHE A 287 -1.98 42.58 -23.13
N LEU A 288 -2.73 41.95 -22.24
CA LEU A 288 -2.18 40.90 -21.40
C LEU A 288 -1.94 39.67 -22.29
N PRO A 289 -0.77 39.00 -22.19
CA PRO A 289 -0.60 37.69 -22.81
C PRO A 289 -1.59 36.70 -22.16
N PRO A 290 -2.06 35.67 -22.91
CA PRO A 290 -2.86 34.61 -22.31
C PRO A 290 -2.07 33.93 -21.19
N ALA A 291 -2.76 33.58 -20.10
CA ALA A 291 -2.15 32.81 -19.02
C ALA A 291 -1.57 31.50 -19.58
N LEU A 292 -0.38 31.09 -19.12
CA LEU A 292 0.13 29.77 -19.45
C LEU A 292 -0.89 28.71 -18.99
N PRO A 293 -1.11 27.64 -19.77
CA PRO A 293 -1.92 26.53 -19.31
C PRO A 293 -1.34 25.98 -18.00
N PRO A 294 -2.18 25.52 -17.06
CA PRO A 294 -1.69 24.94 -15.81
C PRO A 294 -0.75 23.79 -16.13
N ALA A 295 0.43 23.78 -15.51
CA ALA A 295 1.41 22.73 -15.70
C ALA A 295 0.76 21.38 -15.37
N THR A 296 0.84 20.42 -16.28
CA THR A 296 0.32 19.07 -16.07
C THR A 296 0.94 18.49 -14.79
N PRO A 297 0.13 17.96 -13.85
CA PRO A 297 0.66 17.29 -12.67
C PRO A 297 1.64 16.19 -13.11
N ARG A 298 2.88 16.24 -12.61
CA ARG A 298 3.81 15.12 -12.80
C ARG A 298 3.17 13.88 -12.18
N GLN A 299 3.30 12.75 -12.87
CA GLN A 299 2.86 11.44 -12.39
C GLN A 299 4.07 10.59 -12.01
N PRO A 300 3.96 9.71 -11.01
CA PRO A 300 5.04 8.80 -10.64
C PRO A 300 5.36 7.83 -11.80
N PRO A 301 6.60 7.34 -11.93
CA PRO A 301 7.05 6.53 -13.06
C PRO A 301 6.62 5.05 -12.99
N VAL A 302 5.35 4.78 -12.67
CA VAL A 302 4.79 3.45 -12.39
C VAL A 302 5.19 2.40 -13.43
N ALA A 303 5.04 2.71 -14.72
CA ALA A 303 5.33 1.79 -15.81
C ALA A 303 6.84 1.47 -15.95
N ALA A 304 7.72 2.42 -15.66
CA ALA A 304 9.17 2.21 -15.71
C ALA A 304 9.65 1.39 -14.50
N VAL A 305 9.12 1.68 -13.31
CA VAL A 305 9.36 0.86 -12.10
C VAL A 305 8.84 -0.56 -12.30
N ALA A 306 7.62 -0.72 -12.84
CA ALA A 306 7.03 -2.03 -13.13
C ALA A 306 7.85 -2.83 -14.16
N ALA A 307 8.38 -2.19 -15.19
CA ALA A 307 9.23 -2.84 -16.19
C ALA A 307 10.57 -3.29 -15.59
N ALA A 308 11.22 -2.44 -14.78
CA ALA A 308 12.48 -2.77 -14.14
C ALA A 308 12.32 -3.89 -13.09
N LEU A 309 11.29 -3.83 -12.26
CA LEU A 309 11.00 -4.85 -11.25
C LEU A 309 10.80 -6.25 -11.84
N ARG A 310 10.23 -6.38 -13.05
CA ARG A 310 10.09 -7.67 -13.75
C ARG A 310 11.44 -8.29 -14.13
N SER A 311 12.47 -7.48 -14.36
CA SER A 311 13.81 -7.95 -14.72
C SER A 311 14.65 -8.44 -13.52
N ILE A 312 14.08 -8.41 -12.30
CA ILE A 312 14.75 -8.86 -11.08
C ILE A 312 14.42 -10.35 -10.87
N PRO A 313 15.42 -11.25 -10.91
CA PRO A 313 15.18 -12.67 -10.66
C PRO A 313 14.72 -12.90 -9.22
N CYS A 314 14.06 -14.03 -8.98
CA CYS A 314 13.51 -14.42 -7.68
C CYS A 314 12.41 -13.48 -7.10
N ALA A 315 11.90 -12.50 -7.86
CA ALA A 315 10.95 -11.49 -7.37
C ALA A 315 9.55 -11.60 -8.00
N LEU A 316 8.54 -11.90 -7.18
CA LEU A 316 7.12 -11.77 -7.52
C LEU A 316 6.55 -10.50 -6.88
N VAL A 317 6.87 -9.35 -7.48
CA VAL A 317 6.46 -8.03 -6.97
C VAL A 317 5.67 -7.23 -8.01
N GLY A 318 4.62 -6.57 -7.55
CA GLY A 318 3.87 -5.55 -8.29
C GLY A 318 4.25 -4.14 -7.85
N VAL A 319 3.81 -3.14 -8.61
CA VAL A 319 3.85 -1.73 -8.18
C VAL A 319 2.54 -1.03 -8.53
N GLU A 320 1.95 -0.40 -7.53
CA GLU A 320 0.71 0.37 -7.65
C GLU A 320 0.93 1.83 -7.22
N THR A 321 -0.07 2.69 -7.44
CA THR A 321 -0.06 4.08 -6.95
C THR A 321 -1.28 4.34 -6.09
N THR A 322 -1.08 4.58 -4.81
CA THR A 322 -2.14 4.90 -3.85
C THR A 322 -1.94 6.30 -3.31
N GLY A 323 -2.88 7.22 -3.57
CA GLY A 323 -2.79 8.61 -3.10
C GLY A 323 -1.62 9.42 -3.65
N GLY A 324 -0.99 8.98 -4.74
CA GLY A 324 0.21 9.59 -5.33
C GLY A 324 1.54 8.98 -4.87
N ARG A 325 1.51 8.09 -3.86
CA ARG A 325 2.66 7.28 -3.42
C ARG A 325 2.77 6.00 -4.24
N LEU A 326 3.98 5.62 -4.64
CA LEU A 326 4.27 4.30 -5.22
C LEU A 326 4.31 3.25 -4.10
N LEU A 327 3.54 2.17 -4.23
CA LEU A 327 3.63 1.02 -3.32
C LEU A 327 4.12 -0.19 -4.11
N VAL A 328 5.25 -0.74 -3.70
CA VAL A 328 5.82 -1.97 -4.27
C VAL A 328 5.52 -3.11 -3.30
N SER A 329 4.78 -4.13 -3.75
CA SER A 329 4.26 -5.18 -2.89
C SER A 329 4.40 -6.56 -3.52
N GLY A 330 4.48 -7.60 -2.68
CA GLY A 330 4.59 -8.99 -3.12
C GLY A 330 5.62 -9.79 -2.32
N THR A 331 6.32 -10.69 -2.98
CA THR A 331 7.27 -11.62 -2.32
C THR A 331 8.57 -11.75 -3.10
N VAL A 332 9.68 -11.82 -2.37
CA VAL A 332 11.03 -12.01 -2.91
C VAL A 332 11.66 -13.25 -2.28
N ALA A 333 12.24 -14.13 -3.09
CA ALA A 333 12.97 -15.30 -2.61
C ALA A 333 14.45 -14.95 -2.35
N GLY A 334 14.81 -14.75 -1.08
CA GLY A 334 16.16 -14.41 -0.63
C GLY A 334 16.53 -12.92 -0.64
N GLU A 335 17.43 -12.55 0.28
CA GLU A 335 17.85 -11.16 0.59
C GLU A 335 18.42 -10.38 -0.62
N ARG A 336 19.04 -11.07 -1.59
CA ARG A 336 19.59 -10.43 -2.79
C ARG A 336 18.49 -9.86 -3.69
N ALA A 337 17.39 -10.58 -3.83
CA ALA A 337 16.25 -10.11 -4.61
C ALA A 337 15.53 -8.96 -3.90
N GLU A 338 15.41 -9.02 -2.57
CA GLU A 338 14.90 -7.90 -1.77
C GLU A 338 15.75 -6.63 -1.97
N THR A 339 17.07 -6.77 -1.89
CA THR A 339 18.02 -5.66 -2.06
C THR A 339 17.91 -5.06 -3.46
N ALA A 340 17.92 -5.89 -4.51
CA ALA A 340 17.75 -5.45 -5.89
C ALA A 340 16.41 -4.74 -6.13
N VAL A 341 15.30 -5.23 -5.54
CA VAL A 341 13.98 -4.57 -5.60
C VAL A 341 14.04 -3.18 -4.95
N ARG A 342 14.69 -3.06 -3.79
CA ARG A 342 14.83 -1.77 -3.07
C ARG A 342 15.68 -0.78 -3.86
N GLU A 343 16.90 -1.15 -4.25
CA GLU A 343 17.82 -0.28 -5.01
C GLU A 343 17.24 0.18 -6.35
N THR A 344 16.55 -0.72 -7.07
CA THR A 344 15.88 -0.41 -8.34
C THR A 344 14.78 0.65 -8.16
N VAL A 345 13.98 0.52 -7.09
CA VAL A 345 12.87 1.42 -6.80
C VAL A 345 13.39 2.76 -6.27
N GLU A 346 14.37 2.76 -5.37
CA GLU A 346 15.01 3.98 -4.86
C GLU A 346 15.65 4.79 -6.01
N THR A 347 16.25 4.10 -6.99
CA THR A 347 16.83 4.73 -8.20
C THR A 347 15.76 5.30 -9.14
N LEU A 348 14.72 4.53 -9.48
CA LEU A 348 13.73 4.92 -10.50
C LEU A 348 12.60 5.80 -9.95
N ALA A 349 12.28 5.68 -8.66
CA ALA A 349 11.33 6.52 -7.93
C ALA A 349 12.03 7.69 -7.19
N ALA A 350 13.27 8.01 -7.52
CA ALA A 350 13.99 9.14 -6.93
C ALA A 350 13.18 10.45 -7.04
N GLY A 351 12.92 11.10 -5.90
CA GLY A 351 12.07 12.30 -5.81
C GLY A 351 10.57 12.03 -5.73
N TRP A 352 10.13 10.77 -5.68
CA TRP A 352 8.75 10.35 -5.42
C TRP A 352 8.63 9.70 -4.05
N ASP A 353 7.51 9.93 -3.37
CA ASP A 353 7.15 9.12 -2.21
C ASP A 353 6.88 7.68 -2.68
N HIS A 354 7.58 6.74 -2.07
CA HIS A 354 7.47 5.32 -2.35
C HIS A 354 7.59 4.49 -1.07
N GLY A 355 7.11 3.24 -1.12
CA GLY A 355 7.17 2.31 0.01
C GLY A 355 7.11 0.85 -0.44
N PHE A 356 7.42 -0.04 0.49
CA PHE A 356 7.57 -1.46 0.26
C PHE A 356 6.66 -2.26 1.21
N ASP A 357 5.94 -3.24 0.68
CA ASP A 357 5.13 -4.23 1.40
C ASP A 357 5.55 -5.63 0.91
N LEU A 358 6.78 -5.99 1.26
CA LEU A 358 7.49 -7.17 0.76
C LEU A 358 7.54 -8.25 1.84
N ALA A 359 7.11 -9.46 1.49
CA ALA A 359 7.43 -10.68 2.23
C ALA A 359 8.72 -11.32 1.67
N THR A 360 9.49 -11.97 2.53
CA THR A 360 10.74 -12.64 2.14
C THR A 360 10.57 -14.15 2.29
N ALA A 361 10.67 -14.87 1.17
CA ALA A 361 10.66 -16.33 1.11
C ALA A 361 12.10 -16.89 1.13
N ASP A 362 12.22 -18.19 1.42
CA ASP A 362 13.50 -18.90 1.33
C ASP A 362 14.09 -18.82 -0.09
N ALA A 363 15.41 -18.65 -0.21
CA ALA A 363 16.08 -18.47 -1.49
C ALA A 363 15.87 -19.64 -2.48
N ARG A 364 15.56 -20.86 -2.00
CA ARG A 364 15.27 -22.04 -2.84
C ARG A 364 14.09 -21.83 -3.80
N PHE A 365 13.16 -20.92 -3.48
CA PHE A 365 12.04 -20.60 -4.36
C PHE A 365 12.45 -19.76 -5.57
N CYS A 366 13.71 -19.32 -5.67
CA CYS A 366 14.20 -18.70 -6.91
C CYS A 366 14.27 -19.69 -8.08
N ASP A 367 14.70 -20.93 -7.86
CA ASP A 367 14.88 -21.90 -8.95
C ASP A 367 13.54 -22.28 -9.64
N PRO A 368 12.43 -22.53 -8.90
CA PRO A 368 11.09 -22.60 -9.47
C PRO A 368 10.65 -21.36 -10.24
N LEU A 369 10.96 -20.15 -9.75
CA LEU A 369 10.55 -18.91 -10.44
C LEU A 369 11.36 -18.68 -11.73
N GLY A 370 12.64 -19.07 -11.73
CA GLY A 370 13.50 -19.02 -12.90
C GLY A 370 13.10 -20.02 -13.98
N SER A 371 12.66 -21.23 -13.63
CA SER A 371 12.25 -22.26 -14.60
C SER A 371 10.99 -21.91 -15.40
N VAL A 372 10.23 -20.89 -14.97
CA VAL A 372 9.01 -20.41 -15.66
C VAL A 372 9.01 -18.90 -15.96
N ASP A 373 10.17 -18.23 -15.94
CA ASP A 373 10.27 -16.76 -16.05
C ASP A 373 9.52 -16.20 -17.28
N THR A 374 9.73 -16.84 -18.42
CA THR A 374 9.19 -16.53 -19.73
C THR A 374 7.68 -16.81 -19.79
N ALA A 375 7.20 -17.82 -19.06
CA ALA A 375 5.79 -18.15 -18.96
C ALA A 375 5.03 -17.20 -18.00
N LEU A 376 5.69 -16.71 -16.95
CA LEU A 376 5.16 -15.65 -16.08
C LEU A 376 5.01 -14.34 -16.87
N ASP A 377 6.01 -13.94 -17.65
CA ASP A 377 5.95 -12.72 -18.47
C ASP A 377 5.00 -12.84 -19.66
N ALA A 378 4.91 -14.00 -20.31
CA ALA A 378 3.89 -14.26 -21.32
C ALA A 378 2.46 -14.10 -20.75
N ASN A 379 2.21 -14.59 -19.53
CA ASN A 379 0.91 -14.46 -18.88
C ASN A 379 0.58 -13.01 -18.50
N ARG A 380 1.55 -12.24 -17.99
CA ARG A 380 1.42 -10.80 -17.66
C ARG A 380 1.05 -9.92 -18.87
N GLY A 381 1.22 -10.41 -20.10
CA GLY A 381 0.89 -9.70 -21.34
C GLY A 381 -0.56 -9.86 -21.82
N LEU A 382 -1.36 -10.73 -21.20
CA LEU A 382 -2.70 -11.10 -21.68
C LEU A 382 -3.82 -10.23 -21.09
N ALA A 383 -4.84 -9.96 -21.90
CA ALA A 383 -6.08 -9.32 -21.45
C ALA A 383 -6.99 -10.26 -20.64
N GLU A 384 -6.96 -11.56 -20.96
CA GLU A 384 -7.54 -12.65 -20.16
C GLU A 384 -6.42 -13.66 -19.84
N PRO A 385 -5.65 -13.43 -18.76
CA PRO A 385 -4.54 -14.31 -18.35
C PRO A 385 -5.05 -15.62 -17.74
N LEU A 386 -4.14 -16.59 -17.62
CA LEU A 386 -4.25 -17.66 -16.62
C LEU A 386 -4.25 -16.99 -15.24
N ALA A 387 -5.27 -17.25 -14.42
CA ALA A 387 -5.42 -16.63 -13.11
C ALA A 387 -5.70 -17.67 -12.03
N VAL A 388 -4.98 -17.59 -10.91
CA VAL A 388 -5.15 -18.47 -9.74
C VAL A 388 -5.58 -17.66 -8.52
N SER A 389 -6.67 -18.09 -7.88
CA SER A 389 -7.22 -17.48 -6.66
C SER A 389 -7.21 -18.47 -5.50
N MET A 390 -6.63 -18.07 -4.36
CA MET A 390 -6.78 -18.76 -3.08
C MET A 390 -8.19 -18.47 -2.52
N LEU A 391 -9.00 -19.50 -2.26
CA LEU A 391 -10.36 -19.29 -1.74
C LEU A 391 -10.39 -18.95 -0.24
N GLU A 392 -9.51 -19.57 0.55
CA GLU A 392 -9.31 -19.28 1.99
C GLU A 392 -8.31 -18.13 2.23
N GLY A 393 -7.76 -17.52 1.17
CA GLY A 393 -6.78 -16.44 1.24
C GLY A 393 -5.31 -16.89 1.29
N PRO A 394 -4.35 -15.95 1.40
CA PRO A 394 -2.92 -16.21 1.24
C PRO A 394 -2.20 -16.67 2.53
N ALA A 395 -2.93 -16.89 3.62
CA ALA A 395 -2.36 -17.33 4.90
C ALA A 395 -3.23 -18.42 5.52
N LEU A 396 -2.65 -19.60 5.78
CA LEU A 396 -3.35 -20.83 6.19
C LEU A 396 -2.67 -21.47 7.41
N ASN A 397 -3.44 -22.12 8.27
CA ASN A 397 -2.97 -22.76 9.50
C ASN A 397 -3.09 -24.29 9.40
N ALA A 398 -2.55 -25.01 10.39
CA ALA A 398 -2.57 -26.47 10.44
C ALA A 398 -4.00 -27.05 10.34
N GLY A 399 -4.25 -27.87 9.32
CA GLY A 399 -5.55 -28.48 9.04
C GLY A 399 -6.49 -27.64 8.18
N ASP A 400 -6.18 -26.37 7.88
CA ASP A 400 -6.98 -25.55 6.97
C ASP A 400 -6.93 -26.14 5.54
N PRO A 401 -8.03 -26.11 4.77
CA PRO A 401 -8.10 -26.72 3.46
C PRO A 401 -7.41 -25.85 2.40
N LEU A 402 -6.53 -26.46 1.60
CA LEU A 402 -5.93 -25.78 0.45
C LEU A 402 -6.94 -25.82 -0.71
N MET A 403 -7.67 -24.72 -0.90
CA MET A 403 -8.69 -24.59 -1.96
C MET A 403 -8.36 -23.47 -2.95
N LEU A 404 -8.37 -23.83 -4.24
CA LEU A 404 -7.94 -22.97 -5.35
C LEU A 404 -9.05 -22.86 -6.40
N GLU A 405 -9.23 -21.68 -6.97
CA GLU A 405 -9.98 -21.47 -8.22
C GLU A 405 -9.01 -21.00 -9.32
N ILE A 406 -8.85 -21.84 -10.34
CA ILE A 406 -7.97 -21.62 -11.49
C ILE A 406 -8.85 -21.29 -12.69
N ARG A 407 -8.65 -20.13 -13.31
CA ARG A 407 -9.34 -19.73 -14.54
C ARG A 407 -8.40 -19.81 -15.73
N ALA A 408 -8.84 -20.51 -16.77
CA ALA A 408 -8.14 -20.59 -18.03
C ALA A 408 -8.17 -19.25 -18.80
N PRO A 409 -7.12 -18.94 -19.58
CA PRO A 409 -7.11 -17.79 -20.48
C PRO A 409 -8.15 -17.95 -21.60
N ALA A 410 -8.23 -16.98 -22.52
CA ALA A 410 -9.08 -17.03 -23.72
C ALA A 410 -8.68 -18.09 -24.79
N ARG A 411 -8.02 -19.19 -24.39
CA ARG A 411 -7.67 -20.36 -25.22
C ARG A 411 -7.75 -21.65 -24.38
N PRO A 412 -8.02 -22.82 -24.98
CA PRO A 412 -7.88 -24.09 -24.25
C PRO A 412 -6.44 -24.30 -23.77
N VAL A 413 -6.29 -24.95 -22.62
CA VAL A 413 -5.01 -25.21 -21.97
C VAL A 413 -5.00 -26.54 -21.22
N TRP A 414 -3.82 -27.11 -21.05
CA TRP A 414 -3.55 -28.22 -20.13
C TRP A 414 -2.84 -27.67 -18.90
N LEU A 415 -3.31 -28.04 -17.70
CA LEU A 415 -2.78 -27.55 -16.43
C LEU A 415 -1.77 -28.51 -15.79
N GLN A 416 -0.70 -27.93 -15.27
CA GLN A 416 0.17 -28.48 -14.23
C GLN A 416 0.04 -27.56 -12.99
N VAL A 417 -0.15 -28.12 -11.80
CA VAL A 417 -0.38 -27.38 -10.54
C VAL A 417 0.44 -28.03 -9.44
N ASP A 418 1.43 -27.28 -8.95
CA ASP A 418 2.49 -27.76 -8.07
C ASP A 418 2.54 -26.93 -6.79
N TYR A 419 2.78 -27.59 -5.65
CA TYR A 419 2.95 -26.97 -4.33
C TYR A 419 4.37 -27.24 -3.82
N PHE A 420 5.24 -26.24 -3.86
CA PHE A 420 6.62 -26.32 -3.39
C PHE A 420 6.68 -25.99 -1.89
N THR A 421 7.21 -26.92 -1.11
CA THR A 421 7.29 -26.86 0.36
C THR A 421 8.60 -26.24 0.84
N ILE A 422 8.61 -25.69 2.06
CA ILE A 422 9.82 -25.08 2.64
C ILE A 422 10.92 -26.11 3.02
N ASP A 423 10.64 -27.42 3.01
CA ASP A 423 11.70 -28.44 3.11
C ASP A 423 12.44 -28.71 1.80
N GLY A 424 11.92 -28.26 0.65
CA GLY A 424 12.49 -28.51 -0.68
C GLY A 424 11.86 -29.68 -1.44
N SER A 425 10.70 -30.17 -1.01
CA SER A 425 9.84 -31.07 -1.80
C SER A 425 8.91 -30.28 -2.73
N VAL A 426 8.35 -30.97 -3.71
CA VAL A 426 7.18 -30.51 -4.48
C VAL A 426 6.06 -31.56 -4.37
N VAL A 427 4.82 -31.10 -4.21
CA VAL A 427 3.61 -31.93 -4.20
C VAL A 427 2.77 -31.57 -5.42
N HIS A 428 2.44 -32.56 -6.24
CA HIS A 428 1.70 -32.35 -7.49
C HIS A 428 0.20 -32.42 -7.23
N LEU A 429 -0.45 -31.25 -7.23
CA LEU A 429 -1.89 -31.14 -6.99
C LEU A 429 -2.69 -31.54 -8.24
N LEU A 430 -2.18 -31.25 -9.44
CA LEU A 430 -2.78 -31.64 -10.72
C LEU A 430 -1.72 -31.71 -11.84
N PRO A 431 -1.70 -32.73 -12.71
CA PRO A 431 -2.39 -34.01 -12.58
C PRO A 431 -1.88 -34.79 -11.36
N ASN A 432 -2.76 -35.60 -10.75
CA ASN A 432 -2.39 -36.56 -9.72
C ASN A 432 -3.11 -37.91 -9.95
N PRO A 433 -2.71 -39.01 -9.29
CA PRO A 433 -3.30 -40.34 -9.53
C PRO A 433 -4.81 -40.46 -9.27
N SER A 434 -5.43 -39.51 -8.56
CA SER A 434 -6.88 -39.43 -8.32
C SER A 434 -7.61 -38.41 -9.20
N ASP A 435 -6.88 -37.54 -9.91
CA ASP A 435 -7.44 -36.55 -10.84
C ASP A 435 -6.47 -36.30 -12.00
N SER A 436 -6.76 -36.94 -13.14
CA SER A 436 -6.02 -36.82 -14.40
C SER A 436 -6.72 -35.93 -15.42
N ALA A 437 -7.85 -35.30 -15.07
CA ALA A 437 -8.45 -34.31 -15.94
C ALA A 437 -7.59 -33.04 -15.90
N ILE A 438 -6.88 -32.72 -16.98
CA ILE A 438 -5.95 -31.56 -17.03
C ILE A 438 -6.33 -30.49 -18.05
N ALA A 439 -7.16 -30.83 -19.03
CA ALA A 439 -7.63 -29.88 -20.04
C ALA A 439 -8.75 -28.97 -19.50
N LEU A 440 -8.57 -27.67 -19.62
CA LEU A 440 -9.63 -26.65 -19.49
C LEU A 440 -9.93 -26.05 -20.86
N VAL A 441 -11.20 -25.76 -21.12
CA VAL A 441 -11.62 -24.95 -22.28
C VAL A 441 -11.42 -23.46 -22.01
N ALA A 442 -11.34 -22.66 -23.08
CA ALA A 442 -11.12 -21.22 -23.00
C ALA A 442 -12.08 -20.52 -22.02
N GLY A 443 -11.53 -19.68 -21.13
CA GLY A 443 -12.26 -18.88 -20.16
C GLY A 443 -12.93 -19.64 -19.00
N ALA A 444 -12.85 -20.98 -18.98
CA ALA A 444 -13.48 -21.78 -17.93
C ALA A 444 -12.70 -21.70 -16.60
N SER A 445 -13.43 -21.73 -15.48
CA SER A 445 -12.85 -21.93 -14.15
C SER A 445 -12.91 -23.40 -13.74
N ARG A 446 -11.89 -23.85 -13.01
CA ARG A 446 -11.83 -25.12 -12.29
C ARG A 446 -11.51 -24.85 -10.82
N ARG A 447 -12.07 -25.65 -9.92
CA ARG A 447 -11.69 -25.66 -8.52
C ARG A 447 -10.90 -26.90 -8.15
N LEU A 448 -10.00 -26.75 -7.19
CA LEU A 448 -9.23 -27.81 -6.56
C LEU A 448 -9.40 -27.70 -5.04
N GLY A 449 -9.44 -28.83 -4.35
CA GLY A 449 -9.50 -28.89 -2.88
C GLY A 449 -10.91 -29.04 -2.28
N GLU A 450 -11.97 -28.80 -3.05
CA GLU A 450 -13.36 -28.87 -2.56
C GLU A 450 -13.71 -30.24 -1.95
N ARG A 451 -14.31 -30.22 -0.76
CA ARG A 451 -14.99 -31.36 -0.13
C ARG A 451 -16.49 -31.29 -0.40
N GLY A 452 -17.11 -32.44 -0.59
CA GLY A 452 -18.57 -32.56 -0.65
C GLY A 452 -19.23 -32.34 0.73
N GLU A 453 -20.55 -32.16 0.72
CA GLU A 453 -21.36 -31.90 1.93
C GLU A 453 -21.30 -33.04 2.97
N ASP A 454 -20.89 -34.25 2.56
CA ASP A 454 -20.68 -35.40 3.44
C ASP A 454 -19.26 -35.50 4.03
N GLY A 455 -18.42 -34.47 3.82
CA GLY A 455 -17.05 -34.38 4.31
C GLY A 455 -16.02 -35.18 3.52
N LYS A 456 -16.42 -35.93 2.48
CA LYS A 456 -15.47 -36.58 1.56
C LYS A 456 -14.87 -35.55 0.58
N PRO A 457 -13.75 -35.85 -0.09
CA PRO A 457 -13.36 -35.13 -1.30
C PRO A 457 -14.49 -35.18 -2.34
N GLY A 458 -14.61 -34.16 -3.19
CA GLY A 458 -15.60 -34.13 -4.29
C GLY A 458 -15.25 -35.09 -5.43
N ASN A 459 -15.50 -34.68 -6.68
CA ASN A 459 -15.04 -35.41 -7.88
C ASN A 459 -13.49 -35.35 -8.09
N GLY A 460 -12.74 -34.95 -7.06
CA GLY A 460 -11.29 -34.77 -7.05
C GLY A 460 -10.79 -34.74 -5.60
N ARG A 461 -9.48 -34.58 -5.41
CA ARG A 461 -8.82 -34.70 -4.09
C ARG A 461 -8.96 -33.43 -3.25
N SER A 462 -8.93 -33.57 -1.91
CA SER A 462 -8.86 -32.45 -0.97
C SER A 462 -7.53 -32.47 -0.21
N TRP A 463 -6.86 -31.33 -0.11
CA TRP A 463 -5.61 -31.16 0.64
C TRP A 463 -5.84 -30.28 1.88
N THR A 464 -5.02 -30.47 2.90
CA THR A 464 -5.01 -29.65 4.14
C THR A 464 -3.58 -29.33 4.51
N ILE A 465 -3.33 -28.12 4.99
CA ILE A 465 -2.01 -27.66 5.39
C ILE A 465 -1.50 -28.47 6.60
N GLY A 466 -0.22 -28.80 6.58
CA GLY A 466 0.51 -29.52 7.63
C GLY A 466 1.97 -29.10 7.64
N PRO A 467 2.81 -29.63 8.55
CA PRO A 467 4.21 -29.25 8.64
C PRO A 467 5.02 -29.83 7.46
N PRO A 468 6.11 -29.17 7.02
CA PRO A 468 6.69 -27.95 7.58
C PRO A 468 5.85 -26.69 7.33
N TYR A 469 6.08 -25.64 8.12
CA TYR A 469 5.37 -24.37 8.00
C TYR A 469 6.34 -23.25 7.64
N GLY A 470 5.90 -22.29 6.81
CA GLY A 470 6.73 -21.14 6.43
C GLY A 470 6.09 -20.27 5.34
N THR A 471 6.92 -19.65 4.51
CA THR A 471 6.44 -19.10 3.23
C THR A 471 6.69 -20.14 2.15
N GLU A 472 5.62 -20.70 1.60
CA GLU A 472 5.60 -21.79 0.63
C GLU A 472 4.97 -21.32 -0.68
N MET A 473 5.12 -22.07 -1.79
CA MET A 473 4.81 -21.55 -3.12
C MET A 473 3.95 -22.49 -3.97
N LEU A 474 2.81 -21.98 -4.44
CA LEU A 474 2.09 -22.56 -5.57
C LEU A 474 2.69 -22.08 -6.89
N LEU A 475 2.80 -23.02 -7.84
CA LEU A 475 3.05 -22.76 -9.24
C LEU A 475 1.95 -23.42 -10.07
N THR A 476 1.31 -22.68 -10.96
CA THR A 476 0.36 -23.21 -11.95
C THR A 476 0.86 -22.86 -13.34
N ILE A 477 1.03 -23.87 -14.17
CA ILE A 477 1.52 -23.75 -15.56
C ILE A 477 0.40 -24.20 -16.50
N ALA A 478 0.21 -23.47 -17.60
CA ALA A 478 -0.80 -23.74 -18.61
C ALA A 478 -0.17 -23.82 -20.00
N THR A 479 -0.18 -25.02 -20.59
CA THR A 479 0.44 -25.37 -21.88
C THR A 479 -0.60 -25.66 -22.96
N ALA A 480 -0.15 -25.74 -24.22
CA ALA A 480 -1.01 -26.06 -25.37
C ALA A 480 -1.26 -27.57 -25.56
N GLU A 481 -0.55 -28.42 -24.81
CA GLU A 481 -0.68 -29.87 -24.73
C GLU A 481 -0.16 -30.37 -23.36
N PRO A 482 -0.32 -31.64 -22.95
CA PRO A 482 0.17 -32.12 -21.66
C PRO A 482 1.69 -31.96 -21.50
N LEU A 483 2.13 -31.22 -20.47
CA LEU A 483 3.55 -30.95 -20.21
C LEU A 483 4.37 -32.21 -19.91
N PHE A 484 3.74 -33.25 -19.36
CA PHE A 484 4.35 -34.57 -19.17
C PHE A 484 3.47 -35.66 -19.78
N ALA A 485 4.08 -36.61 -20.50
CA ALA A 485 3.38 -37.74 -21.13
C ALA A 485 2.74 -38.71 -20.11
N THR A 486 3.23 -38.71 -18.87
CA THR A 486 2.64 -39.39 -17.71
C THR A 486 2.64 -38.43 -16.52
N PRO A 487 1.63 -38.46 -15.63
CA PRO A 487 1.66 -37.70 -14.39
C PRO A 487 2.95 -37.97 -13.58
N ARG A 488 3.43 -36.93 -12.88
CA ARG A 488 4.51 -37.04 -11.89
C ARG A 488 4.07 -37.92 -10.70
N PRO A 489 5.00 -38.37 -9.85
CA PRO A 489 4.68 -38.86 -8.50
C PRO A 489 3.79 -37.87 -7.73
N GLU A 490 3.18 -38.30 -6.63
CA GLU A 490 2.39 -37.37 -5.79
C GLU A 490 3.28 -36.32 -5.09
N GLN A 491 4.48 -36.73 -4.68
CA GLN A 491 5.50 -35.88 -4.09
C GLN A 491 6.88 -36.36 -4.56
N GLU A 492 7.77 -35.44 -4.87
CA GLU A 492 9.19 -35.70 -5.21
C GLU A 492 10.10 -34.54 -4.76
N PRO A 493 11.44 -34.70 -4.79
CA PRO A 493 12.35 -33.59 -4.50
C PRO A 493 12.22 -32.49 -5.55
N ALA A 494 12.15 -31.22 -5.12
CA ALA A 494 11.96 -30.10 -6.05
C ALA A 494 13.09 -30.02 -7.10
N ALA A 495 14.33 -30.36 -6.75
CA ALA A 495 15.45 -30.36 -7.70
C ALA A 495 15.27 -31.35 -8.87
N ASP A 496 14.77 -32.56 -8.60
CA ASP A 496 14.54 -33.59 -9.62
C ASP A 496 13.36 -33.21 -10.53
N TYR A 497 12.33 -32.59 -9.95
CA TYR A 497 11.21 -32.04 -10.71
C TYR A 497 11.62 -30.85 -11.58
N LEU A 498 12.37 -29.89 -11.06
CA LEU A 498 12.75 -28.66 -11.78
C LEU A 498 13.64 -28.95 -13.00
N ALA A 499 14.51 -29.95 -12.92
CA ALA A 499 15.27 -30.43 -14.07
C ALA A 499 14.32 -30.95 -15.17
N ALA A 500 13.41 -31.87 -14.82
CA ALA A 500 12.46 -32.41 -15.78
C ALA A 500 11.43 -31.39 -16.29
N LEU A 501 11.07 -30.39 -15.49
CA LEU A 501 10.21 -29.27 -15.87
C LEU A 501 10.89 -28.38 -16.91
N THR A 502 12.18 -28.08 -16.72
CA THR A 502 12.98 -27.30 -17.67
C THR A 502 13.08 -28.01 -19.02
N ASP A 503 13.41 -29.32 -19.01
CA ASP A 503 13.44 -30.15 -20.21
C ASP A 503 12.08 -30.22 -20.90
N ALA A 504 10.98 -30.37 -20.14
CA ALA A 504 9.63 -30.45 -20.69
C ALA A 504 9.14 -29.14 -21.31
N LEU A 505 9.43 -27.99 -20.70
CA LEU A 505 9.11 -26.68 -21.26
C LEU A 505 9.94 -26.39 -22.52
N ALA A 506 11.21 -26.79 -22.55
CA ALA A 506 12.08 -26.66 -23.72
C ALA A 506 11.76 -27.65 -24.87
N ALA A 507 10.96 -28.69 -24.60
CA ALA A 507 10.51 -29.68 -25.58
C ALA A 507 9.14 -29.35 -26.22
N LEU A 508 8.48 -28.27 -25.81
CA LEU A 508 7.24 -27.80 -26.44
C LEU A 508 7.49 -27.34 -27.90
N PRO A 509 6.57 -27.56 -28.84
CA PRO A 509 6.76 -27.15 -30.24
C PRO A 509 6.92 -25.63 -30.43
N ASP A 510 7.83 -25.21 -31.30
CA ASP A 510 8.10 -23.79 -31.63
C ASP A 510 6.86 -23.04 -32.17
N ASP A 511 5.89 -23.76 -32.74
CA ASP A 511 4.62 -23.22 -33.26
C ASP A 511 3.45 -23.30 -32.25
N ALA A 512 3.67 -23.88 -31.07
CA ALA A 512 2.66 -23.97 -30.03
C ALA A 512 2.42 -22.61 -29.34
N PRO A 513 1.18 -22.30 -28.94
CA PRO A 513 0.90 -21.12 -28.10
C PRO A 513 1.68 -21.16 -26.77
N ALA A 514 2.60 -20.20 -26.63
CA ALA A 514 3.56 -20.07 -25.52
C ALA A 514 2.96 -20.40 -24.14
N ALA A 515 3.70 -21.19 -23.35
CA ALA A 515 3.32 -21.57 -22.00
C ALA A 515 3.05 -20.32 -21.13
N LEU A 516 2.08 -20.44 -20.23
CA LEU A 516 1.71 -19.39 -19.29
C LEU A 516 1.93 -19.91 -17.86
N ALA A 517 2.33 -19.03 -16.94
CA ALA A 517 2.42 -19.37 -15.53
C ALA A 517 1.75 -18.31 -14.63
N ASP A 518 1.19 -18.77 -13.52
CA ASP A 518 0.80 -17.97 -12.36
C ASP A 518 1.46 -18.63 -11.13
N ALA A 519 2.13 -17.83 -10.30
CA ALA A 519 2.84 -18.29 -9.12
C ALA A 519 2.44 -17.43 -7.92
N ARG A 520 2.21 -18.09 -6.77
CA ARG A 520 1.68 -17.48 -5.54
C ARG A 520 2.43 -18.00 -4.33
N PHE A 521 2.88 -17.09 -3.47
CA PHE A 521 3.36 -17.46 -2.14
C PHE A 521 2.20 -17.50 -1.14
N ILE A 522 2.28 -18.44 -0.21
CA ILE A 522 1.33 -18.69 0.87
C ILE A 522 2.11 -18.69 2.19
N ALA A 523 1.60 -18.02 3.21
CA ALA A 523 2.10 -18.17 4.58
C ALA A 523 1.39 -19.34 5.26
N THR A 524 2.12 -20.42 5.55
CA THR A 524 1.62 -21.56 6.33
C THR A 524 2.07 -21.47 7.79
N GLY A 525 1.24 -21.95 8.72
CA GLY A 525 1.49 -21.87 10.17
C GLY A 525 0.88 -23.01 10.99
N PRO A 526 1.32 -23.19 12.25
CA PRO A 526 0.77 -24.18 13.19
C PRO A 526 -0.59 -23.80 13.80
#